data_AF-A0A1U9NRS9-F1
#
_entry.id   AF-A0A1U9NRS9-F1
#
_cell.length_a   1.000
_cell.length_b   1.000
_cell.length_c   1.000
_cell.angle_alpha   90.00
_cell.angle_beta   90.00
_cell.angle_gamma   90.00
#
_symmetry.space_group_name_H-M   'P 1'
#
loop_
_entity.id
_entity.type
_entity.pdbx_description
1 polymer ?
#
loop_
_entity_poly.entity_id
_entity_poly.type
_entity_poly.pdbx_seq_one_letter_code
_entity_poly.pdbx_strand_id
1 'polypeptide(L)'
;MSLPPYAVRLSTPAAKVLAELPEHAEETVWDLLDAAAADPWGFRQWDPDDPEGEDVRIASAGRLSVIYFANRMLRHLSVLDIVWLG
;
A
#
# COMPACT_ATOMS: atom_id res chain seq x y z
N MET A 1 -19.99 9.83 12.36
CA MET A 1 -18.57 9.75 12.76
C MET A 1 -17.89 8.84 11.76
N SER A 2 -16.86 9.32 11.06
CA SER A 2 -16.04 8.48 10.18
C SER A 2 -15.16 7.57 11.02
N LEU A 3 -14.91 6.35 10.53
CA LEU A 3 -13.94 5.45 11.17
C LEU A 3 -12.53 6.03 11.02
N PRO A 4 -11.61 5.79 11.98
CA PRO A 4 -10.22 6.21 11.83
C PRO A 4 -9.56 5.47 10.66
N PRO A 5 -8.59 6.10 9.96
CA PRO A 5 -7.80 5.43 8.92
C PRO A 5 -7.13 4.15 9.44
N TYR A 6 -6.82 3.23 8.52
CA TYR A 6 -6.07 2.02 8.83
C TYR A 6 -4.63 2.39 9.22
N ALA A 7 -4.11 1.77 10.27
CA ALA A 7 -2.70 1.96 10.63
C ALA A 7 -1.80 1.35 9.54
N VAL A 8 -0.74 2.02 9.12
CA VAL A 8 0.19 1.48 8.11
C VAL A 8 1.36 0.78 8.78
N ARG A 9 1.74 -0.40 8.28
CA ARG A 9 2.90 -1.17 8.73
C ARG A 9 3.72 -1.61 7.54
N LEU A 10 4.99 -1.20 7.50
CA LEU A 10 5.92 -1.60 6.46
C LEU A 10 6.53 -2.98 6.78
N SER A 11 6.54 -3.87 5.79
CA SER A 11 7.42 -5.04 5.84
C SER A 11 8.89 -4.59 5.83
N THR A 12 9.79 -5.44 6.33
CA THR A 12 11.23 -5.13 6.27
C THR A 12 11.73 -4.87 4.84
N PRO A 13 11.33 -5.65 3.80
CA PRO A 13 11.65 -5.33 2.42
C PRO A 13 11.11 -3.97 1.96
N ALA A 14 9.83 -3.68 2.21
CA ALA A 14 9.21 -2.41 1.81
C ALA A 14 9.90 -1.21 2.47
N ALA A 15 10.24 -1.31 3.76
CA ALA A 15 10.97 -0.26 4.47
C ALA A 15 12.36 0.01 3.88
N LYS A 16 13.05 -1.03 3.38
CA LYS A 16 14.35 -0.86 2.70
C LYS A 16 14.20 -0.14 1.38
N VAL A 17 13.22 -0.53 0.56
CA VAL A 17 12.95 0.15 -0.72
C VAL A 17 12.65 1.62 -0.47
N LEU A 18 11.74 1.91 0.48
CA LEU A 18 11.36 3.27 0.83
C LEU A 18 12.57 4.14 1.21
N ALA A 19 13.51 3.59 1.99
CA ALA A 19 14.71 4.30 2.42
C ALA A 19 15.73 4.57 1.29
N GLU A 20 15.60 3.90 0.15
CA GLU A 20 16.48 4.05 -1.02
C GLU A 20 15.84 4.89 -2.13
N LEU A 21 14.56 5.27 -1.99
CA LEU A 21 13.87 6.10 -2.96
C LEU A 21 14.42 7.54 -2.96
N PRO A 22 14.43 8.22 -4.12
CA PRO A 22 14.59 9.67 -4.15
C PRO A 22 13.37 10.34 -3.49
N GLU A 23 13.59 11.52 -2.90
CA GLU A 23 12.60 12.25 -2.09
C GLU A 23 11.21 12.33 -2.74
N HIS A 24 11.12 12.72 -4.02
CA HIS A 24 9.84 12.82 -4.73
C HIS A 24 9.08 11.48 -4.84
N ALA A 25 9.80 10.36 -4.94
CA ALA A 25 9.20 9.04 -5.00
C ALA A 25 8.76 8.58 -3.61
N GLU A 26 9.55 8.88 -2.57
CA GLU A 26 9.15 8.66 -1.18
C GLU A 26 7.87 9.43 -0.83
N GLU A 27 7.78 10.72 -1.18
CA GLU A 27 6.55 11.52 -1.01
C GLU A 27 5.35 10.86 -1.68
N THR A 28 5.53 10.36 -2.91
CA THR A 28 4.47 9.65 -3.65
C THR A 28 4.04 8.36 -2.94
N VAL A 29 4.97 7.62 -2.30
CA VAL A 29 4.60 6.44 -1.48
C VAL A 29 3.70 6.86 -0.33
N TRP A 30 4.07 7.92 0.39
CA TRP A 30 3.31 8.40 1.54
C TRP A 30 1.91 8.88 1.13
N ASP A 31 1.78 9.60 0.02
CA ASP A 31 0.49 10.01 -0.54
C ASP A 31 -0.42 8.81 -0.88
N LEU A 32 0.14 7.77 -1.50
CA LEU A 32 -0.59 6.55 -1.81
C LEU A 32 -1.00 5.80 -0.54
N LEU A 33 -0.13 5.76 0.48
CA LEU A 33 -0.41 5.10 1.76
C LEU A 33 -1.49 5.83 2.56
N ASP A 34 -1.50 7.17 2.55
CA ASP A 34 -2.54 7.97 3.18
C ASP A 34 -3.91 7.75 2.51
N ALA A 35 -3.94 7.73 1.17
CA ALA A 35 -5.14 7.40 0.42
C ALA A 35 -5.63 5.97 0.70
N ALA A 36 -4.72 5.00 0.70
CA ALA A 36 -5.03 3.60 0.99
C ALA A 36 -5.49 3.41 2.43
N ALA A 37 -4.92 4.13 3.39
CA ALA A 37 -5.32 4.05 4.80
C ALA A 37 -6.75 4.58 5.01
N ALA A 38 -7.14 5.60 4.25
CA ALA A 38 -8.48 6.17 4.27
C ALA A 38 -9.52 5.25 3.61
N ASP A 39 -9.18 4.65 2.46
CA ASP A 39 -10.04 3.72 1.72
C ASP A 39 -9.26 2.53 1.15
N PRO A 40 -9.01 1.46 1.95
CA PRO A 40 -8.19 0.33 1.52
C PRO A 40 -8.73 -0.41 0.30
N TRP A 41 -10.05 -0.41 0.08
CA TRP A 41 -10.70 -1.09 -1.04
C TRP A 41 -10.99 -0.16 -2.23
N GLY A 42 -10.64 1.12 -2.12
CA GLY A 42 -10.68 2.07 -3.25
C GLY A 42 -9.66 1.74 -4.36
N PHE A 43 -8.68 0.90 -4.04
CA PHE A 43 -7.69 0.38 -4.97
C PHE A 43 -8.03 -1.04 -5.44
N ARG A 44 -7.65 -1.36 -6.67
CA ARG A 44 -7.92 -2.67 -7.26
C ARG A 44 -7.23 -3.80 -6.49
N GLN A 45 -7.81 -5.00 -6.57
CA GLN A 45 -7.12 -6.22 -6.18
C GLN A 45 -5.80 -6.36 -6.95
N TRP A 46 -4.76 -6.81 -6.26
CA TRP A 46 -3.42 -6.96 -6.86
C TRP A 46 -3.40 -8.03 -7.95
N ASP A 47 -3.90 -9.23 -7.61
CA ASP A 47 -4.09 -10.34 -8.53
C ASP A 47 -5.57 -10.72 -8.55
N PRO A 48 -6.32 -10.38 -9.62
CA PRO A 48 -7.75 -10.68 -9.72
C PRO A 48 -8.04 -12.18 -9.92
N ASP A 49 -7.05 -12.96 -10.33
CA ASP A 49 -7.19 -14.40 -10.55
C ASP A 49 -6.88 -15.22 -9.28
N ASP A 50 -6.41 -14.55 -8.22
CA ASP A 50 -6.18 -15.13 -6.89
C ASP A 50 -7.37 -14.85 -5.94
N PRO A 51 -8.29 -15.81 -5.73
CA PRO A 51 -9.42 -15.62 -4.83
C PRO A 51 -9.02 -15.56 -3.35
N GLU A 52 -7.87 -16.13 -2.96
CA GLU A 52 -7.36 -16.06 -1.59
C GLU A 52 -6.74 -14.69 -1.30
N GLY A 53 -6.22 -14.05 -2.36
CA GLY A 53 -5.67 -12.70 -2.37
C GLY A 53 -6.69 -11.58 -2.43
N GLU A 54 -7.99 -11.81 -2.12
CA GLU A 54 -9.05 -10.80 -2.21
C GLU A 54 -8.57 -9.50 -1.57
N ASP A 55 -8.09 -9.53 -0.33
CA ASP A 55 -7.66 -8.34 0.43
C ASP A 55 -6.24 -7.82 0.15
N VAL A 56 -5.56 -8.37 -0.85
CA VAL A 56 -4.30 -7.83 -1.35
C VAL A 56 -4.60 -6.82 -2.46
N ARG A 57 -4.08 -5.60 -2.29
CA ARG A 57 -4.40 -4.44 -3.11
C ARG A 57 -3.13 -3.83 -3.68
N ILE A 58 -3.30 -3.12 -4.79
CA ILE A 58 -2.21 -2.37 -5.42
C ILE A 58 -2.64 -0.92 -5.66
N ALA A 59 -1.92 0.01 -5.03
CA ALA A 59 -2.04 1.44 -5.28
C ALA A 59 -0.87 1.88 -6.18
N SER A 60 -1.17 2.60 -7.27
CA SER A 60 -0.16 2.97 -8.27
C SER A 60 -0.27 4.43 -8.67
N ALA A 61 0.89 5.09 -8.81
CA ALA A 61 1.02 6.42 -9.39
C ALA A 61 2.25 6.45 -10.32
N GLY A 62 2.02 6.60 -11.62
CA GLY A 62 3.09 6.62 -12.63
C GLY A 62 3.93 5.33 -12.60
N ARG A 63 5.21 5.47 -12.24
CA ARG A 63 6.19 4.37 -12.17
C ARG A 63 6.31 3.72 -10.79
N LEU A 64 5.49 4.17 -9.82
CA LEU A 64 5.51 3.70 -8.45
C LEU A 64 4.25 2.89 -8.16
N SER A 65 4.41 1.78 -7.45
CA SER A 65 3.31 0.97 -6.93
C SER A 65 3.59 0.49 -5.52
N VAL A 66 2.55 0.49 -4.68
CA VAL A 66 2.55 -0.07 -3.33
C VAL A 66 1.59 -1.24 -3.30
N ILE A 67 2.09 -2.41 -2.92
CA ILE A 67 1.27 -3.62 -2.72
C ILE A 67 1.06 -3.80 -1.23
N TYR A 68 -0.19 -3.93 -0.80
CA TYR A 68 -0.52 -4.07 0.62
C TYR A 68 -1.64 -5.07 0.86
N PHE A 69 -1.63 -5.68 2.04
CA PHE A 69 -2.74 -6.47 2.57
C PHE A 69 -3.61 -5.62 3.51
N ALA A 70 -4.91 -5.54 3.24
CA ALA A 70 -5.88 -4.80 4.04
C ALA A 70 -6.49 -5.69 5.14
N ASN A 71 -5.95 -5.61 6.37
CA ASN A 71 -6.44 -6.43 7.48
C ASN A 71 -7.74 -5.85 8.08
N ARG A 72 -8.89 -6.42 7.69
CA ARG A 72 -10.24 -6.02 8.16
C ARG A 72 -10.37 -6.06 9.69
N MET A 73 -9.91 -7.13 10.33
CA MET A 73 -10.08 -7.33 11.77
C MET A 73 -9.22 -6.38 12.60
N LEU A 74 -7.96 -6.22 12.23
CA LEU A 74 -6.98 -5.46 13.01
C LEU A 74 -6.85 -4.01 12.54
N ARG A 75 -7.59 -3.60 11.50
CA ARG A 75 -7.59 -2.24 10.92
C ARG A 75 -6.20 -1.69 10.65
N HIS A 76 -5.36 -2.48 9.98
CA HIS A 76 -4.06 -2.02 9.50
C HIS A 76 -3.79 -2.49 8.06
N LEU A 77 -2.96 -1.73 7.37
CA LEU A 77 -2.37 -2.11 6.10
C LEU A 77 -0.99 -2.72 6.38
N SER A 78 -0.76 -3.93 5.89
CA SER A 78 0.58 -4.51 5.82
C SER A 78 1.14 -4.26 4.43
N VAL A 79 2.06 -3.31 4.30
CA VAL A 79 2.74 -3.04 3.04
C VAL A 79 3.69 -4.20 2.76
N LEU A 80 3.39 -4.95 1.73
CA LEU A 80 4.11 -6.15 1.34
C LEU A 80 5.32 -5.78 0.51
N ASP A 81 5.11 -4.89 -0.47
CA ASP A 81 6.13 -4.50 -1.44
C ASP A 81 5.93 -3.06 -1.94
N ILE A 82 7.03 -2.44 -2.36
CA ILE A 82 7.06 -1.15 -3.05
C ILE A 82 7.87 -1.35 -4.32
N VAL A 83 7.25 -1.08 -5.46
CA VAL A 83 7.87 -1.22 -6.79
C VAL A 83 8.06 0.16 -7.38
N TRP A 84 9.31 0.50 -7.71
CA TRP A 84 9.65 1.75 -8.38
C TRP A 84 10.48 1.45 -9.63
N LEU A 85 10.01 1.96 -10.78
CA LEU A 85 10.59 1.68 -12.10
C LEU A 85 11.57 2.77 -12.60
N GLY A 86 12.14 3.59 -11.71
CA GLY A 86 13.35 4.38 -12.00
C GLY A 86 13.35 5.82 -11.56
#